data_AF-A0A8S0XPZ1-F1
#
_entry.id   AF-A0A8S0XPZ1-F1
#
_cell.length_a   1.000
_cell.length_b   1.000
_cell.length_c   1.000
_cell.angle_alpha   90.00
_cell.angle_beta   90.00
_cell.angle_gamma   90.00
#
_symmetry.space_group_name_H-M   'P 1'
#
loop_
_entity.id
_entity.type
_entity.pdbx_description
1 polymer ?
#
loop_
_entity_poly.entity_id
_entity_poly.type
_entity_poly.pdbx_seq_one_letter_code
_entity_poly.pdbx_strand_id
1 'polypeptide(L)'
;MSPLSPLLFSTFEVTTQAFYRASLSYAIVNLKPIAPGHVLVVPKRVVPRLTDLDDKELSCLMSSVKRVGSVVEKAYGGDALTIACQDGKAAGQTVPHVHFHIIPRKLQGDPFGENNDEIYPELERNEAALPGGLQAASTLPSPRKRSGEARPVTTNGTTAHEASPMTVTNSYVDAEPDRPPRTLFEMEKEARWLEGFFA
;
A
#
# COMPACT_ATOMS: atom_id res chain seq x y z
N MET A 1 29.41 -5.00 -4.51
CA MET A 1 28.05 -4.74 -5.01
C MET A 1 27.82 -3.24 -4.93
N SER A 2 27.16 -2.63 -5.93
CA SER A 2 26.72 -1.24 -5.79
C SER A 2 25.64 -1.15 -4.70
N PRO A 3 25.57 -0.07 -3.90
CA PRO A 3 24.45 0.13 -2.99
C PRO A 3 23.15 0.21 -3.79
N LEU A 4 22.07 -0.35 -3.24
CA LEU A 4 20.74 -0.20 -3.84
C LEU A 4 20.37 1.28 -3.87
N SER A 5 19.83 1.76 -4.99
CA SER A 5 19.32 3.13 -5.10
C SER A 5 18.24 3.39 -4.04
N PRO A 6 18.20 4.60 -3.45
CA PRO A 6 17.17 4.94 -2.47
C PRO A 6 15.78 4.84 -3.08
N LEU A 7 14.80 4.42 -2.28
CA LEU A 7 13.39 4.39 -2.70
C LEU A 7 12.74 5.72 -2.35
N LEU A 8 12.07 6.33 -3.32
CA LEU A 8 11.39 7.61 -3.14
C LEU A 8 9.87 7.44 -3.23
N PHE A 9 9.17 7.89 -2.19
CA PHE A 9 7.73 8.13 -2.22
C PHE A 9 7.52 9.63 -2.40
N SER A 10 7.18 10.08 -3.62
CA SER A 10 7.27 11.50 -3.98
C SER A 10 8.70 12.02 -3.75
N THR A 11 8.91 13.01 -2.89
CA THR A 11 10.24 13.54 -2.50
C THR A 11 10.84 12.88 -1.25
N PHE A 12 10.20 11.87 -0.67
CA PHE A 12 10.58 11.29 0.62
C PHE A 12 11.36 10.00 0.43
N GLU A 13 12.56 9.92 1.02
CA GLU A 13 13.25 8.64 1.07
C GLU A 13 12.53 7.70 2.05
N VAL A 14 12.13 6.54 1.53
CA VAL A 14 11.38 5.49 2.23
C VAL A 14 12.12 4.15 2.21
N THR A 15 13.46 4.20 2.13
CA THR A 15 14.31 3.01 1.93
C THR A 15 14.27 2.02 3.09
N THR A 16 14.08 2.44 4.34
CA THR A 16 14.11 1.54 5.51
C THR A 16 12.73 1.05 5.95
N GLN A 17 11.68 1.71 5.50
CA GLN A 17 10.27 1.38 5.70
C GLN A 17 9.74 0.39 4.64
N ALA A 18 10.56 0.08 3.63
CA ALA A 18 10.20 -0.76 2.49
C ALA A 18 10.52 -2.24 2.72
N PHE A 19 9.47 -3.05 2.90
CA PHE A 19 9.53 -4.48 3.23
C PHE A 19 9.42 -5.42 2.03
N TYR A 20 9.05 -4.90 0.86
CA TYR A 20 8.97 -5.67 -0.38
C TYR A 20 9.50 -4.87 -1.57
N ARG A 21 10.22 -5.54 -2.47
CA ARG A 21 10.87 -4.94 -3.65
C ARG A 21 10.69 -5.83 -4.88
N ALA A 22 10.13 -5.26 -5.94
CA ALA A 22 10.03 -5.87 -7.27
C ALA A 22 11.00 -5.20 -8.25
N SER A 23 10.88 -5.48 -9.55
CA SER A 23 11.69 -4.83 -10.61
C SER A 23 11.36 -3.34 -10.74
N LEU A 24 10.07 -2.99 -10.89
CA LEU A 24 9.59 -1.63 -11.16
C LEU A 24 8.70 -1.03 -10.05
N SER A 25 8.49 -1.77 -8.95
CA SER A 25 7.67 -1.34 -7.80
C SER A 25 8.27 -1.83 -6.47
N TYR A 26 7.71 -1.37 -5.36
CA TYR A 26 8.05 -1.74 -3.99
C TYR A 26 6.80 -1.58 -3.08
N ALA A 27 6.89 -1.98 -1.82
CA ALA A 27 5.88 -1.68 -0.81
C ALA A 27 6.50 -1.20 0.50
N ILE A 28 5.81 -0.24 1.14
CA ILE A 28 6.21 0.43 2.40
C ILE A 28 5.09 0.35 3.42
N VAL A 29 5.45 0.32 4.69
CA VAL A 29 4.46 0.46 5.77
C VAL A 29 3.97 1.91 5.86
N ASN A 30 2.69 2.15 6.18
CA ASN A 30 2.13 3.50 6.21
C ASN A 30 2.61 4.30 7.45
N LEU A 31 2.78 5.62 7.34
CA LEU A 31 3.09 6.52 8.45
C LEU A 31 1.89 6.72 9.40
N LYS A 32 0.67 6.85 8.86
CA LYS A 32 -0.58 6.94 9.63
C LYS A 32 -1.59 5.87 9.14
N PRO A 33 -1.34 4.57 9.46
CA PRO A 33 -2.29 3.50 9.19
C PRO A 33 -3.62 3.71 9.90
N ILE A 34 -4.72 3.45 9.19
CA ILE A 34 -6.12 3.55 9.66
C ILE A 34 -6.70 2.21 10.14
N ALA A 35 -5.91 1.14 10.04
CA ALA A 35 -6.21 -0.21 10.52
C ALA A 35 -4.88 -0.99 10.65
N PRO A 36 -4.83 -2.07 11.46
CA PRO A 36 -3.67 -2.96 11.53
C PRO A 36 -3.25 -3.44 10.14
N GLY A 37 -1.97 -3.27 9.79
CA GLY A 37 -1.44 -3.72 8.51
C GLY A 37 -1.82 -2.90 7.28
N HIS A 38 -2.35 -1.68 7.44
CA HIS A 38 -2.45 -0.74 6.32
C HIS A 38 -1.03 -0.40 5.81
N VAL A 39 -0.69 -0.92 4.63
CA VAL A 39 0.56 -0.66 3.89
C VAL A 39 0.28 -0.04 2.52
N LEU A 40 1.31 0.53 1.87
CA LEU A 40 1.22 1.12 0.53
C LEU A 40 2.09 0.34 -0.46
N VAL A 41 1.59 0.10 -1.68
CA VAL A 41 2.35 -0.45 -2.82
C VAL A 41 2.52 0.63 -3.88
N VAL A 42 3.77 0.83 -4.33
CA VAL A 42 4.22 2.05 -5.00
C VAL A 42 5.15 1.71 -6.18
N PRO A 43 5.05 2.36 -7.35
CA PRO A 43 6.03 2.21 -8.43
C PRO A 43 7.36 2.89 -8.07
N LYS A 44 8.46 2.52 -8.75
CA LYS A 44 9.77 3.15 -8.53
C LYS A 44 9.93 4.49 -9.23
N ARG A 45 9.21 4.71 -10.33
CA ARG A 45 9.21 5.97 -11.07
C ARG A 45 8.13 6.88 -10.50
N VAL A 46 8.56 8.01 -9.93
CA VAL A 46 7.66 9.02 -9.36
C VAL A 46 6.80 9.65 -10.46
N VAL A 47 5.53 9.25 -10.52
CA VAL A 47 4.48 9.87 -11.32
C VAL A 47 3.20 10.06 -10.50
N PRO A 48 2.45 11.16 -10.71
CA PRO A 48 1.29 11.47 -9.88
C PRO A 48 0.07 10.60 -10.19
N ARG A 49 -0.05 10.06 -11.41
CA ARG A 49 -1.27 9.42 -11.90
C ARG A 49 -1.02 8.04 -12.50
N LEU A 50 -1.99 7.14 -12.37
CA LEU A 50 -2.00 5.83 -13.06
C LEU A 50 -1.92 6.00 -14.58
N THR A 51 -2.36 7.14 -15.09
CA THR A 51 -2.31 7.53 -16.51
C THR A 51 -0.91 7.70 -17.08
N ASP A 52 0.10 7.84 -16.21
CA ASP A 52 1.44 8.30 -16.56
C ASP A 52 2.48 7.15 -16.47
N LEU A 53 2.04 5.96 -16.04
CA LEU A 53 2.80 4.70 -16.02
C LEU A 53 2.83 4.05 -17.42
N ASP A 54 3.83 3.23 -17.69
CA ASP A 54 3.82 2.31 -18.84
C ASP A 54 3.20 0.94 -18.46
N ASP A 55 2.87 0.12 -19.47
CA ASP A 55 2.20 -1.18 -19.28
C ASP A 55 3.03 -2.16 -18.43
N LYS A 56 4.36 -2.07 -18.45
CA LYS A 56 5.27 -2.94 -17.67
C LYS A 56 5.31 -2.49 -16.22
N GLU A 57 5.36 -1.19 -15.98
CA GLU A 57 5.26 -0.60 -14.63
C GLU A 57 3.91 -0.93 -14.00
N LEU A 58 2.80 -0.73 -14.73
CA LEU A 58 1.45 -1.05 -14.27
C LEU A 58 1.28 -2.56 -14.02
N SER A 59 1.75 -3.42 -14.94
CA SER A 59 1.71 -4.88 -14.75
C SER A 59 2.56 -5.32 -13.55
N CYS A 60 3.73 -4.71 -13.34
CA CYS A 60 4.58 -4.98 -12.17
C CYS A 60 3.91 -4.49 -10.88
N LEU A 61 3.33 -3.29 -10.89
CA LEU A 61 2.63 -2.70 -9.75
C LEU A 61 1.43 -3.54 -9.31
N MET A 62 0.57 -3.96 -10.24
CA MET A 62 -0.59 -4.82 -9.93
C MET A 62 -0.18 -6.23 -9.50
N SER A 63 0.92 -6.76 -10.03
CA SER A 63 1.51 -8.02 -9.55
C SER A 63 2.01 -7.90 -8.11
N SER A 64 2.62 -6.76 -7.76
CA SER A 64 3.04 -6.42 -6.40
C SER A 64 1.86 -6.24 -5.47
N VAL A 65 0.80 -5.53 -5.88
CA VAL A 65 -0.48 -5.40 -5.14
C VAL A 65 -1.04 -6.76 -4.78
N LYS A 66 -1.11 -7.70 -5.74
CA LYS A 66 -1.57 -9.07 -5.49
C LYS A 66 -0.67 -9.83 -4.49
N ARG A 67 0.66 -9.79 -4.66
CA ARG A 67 1.60 -10.54 -3.80
C ARG A 67 1.63 -9.96 -2.38
N VAL A 68 1.69 -8.64 -2.25
CA VAL A 68 1.68 -7.94 -0.95
C VAL A 68 0.35 -8.15 -0.24
N GLY A 69 -0.78 -7.99 -0.94
CA GLY A 69 -2.11 -8.28 -0.40
C GLY A 69 -2.19 -9.65 0.25
N SER A 70 -1.85 -10.72 -0.49
CA SER A 70 -1.91 -12.09 0.05
C SER A 70 -0.95 -12.38 1.21
N VAL A 71 0.11 -11.60 1.39
CA VAL A 71 1.02 -11.71 2.55
C VAL A 71 0.47 -10.94 3.74
N VAL A 72 0.03 -9.70 3.53
CA VAL A 72 -0.41 -8.78 4.59
C VAL A 72 -1.77 -9.22 5.17
N GLU A 73 -2.69 -9.71 4.34
CA GLU A 73 -3.92 -10.40 4.76
C GLU A 73 -3.61 -11.52 5.78
N LYS A 74 -2.67 -12.41 5.45
CA LYS A 74 -2.28 -13.53 6.32
C LYS A 74 -1.50 -13.09 7.56
N ALA A 75 -0.57 -12.15 7.41
CA ALA A 75 0.32 -11.71 8.50
C ALA A 75 -0.43 -11.01 9.63
N TYR A 76 -1.50 -10.27 9.32
CA TYR A 76 -2.36 -9.60 10.30
C TYR A 76 -3.64 -10.39 10.63
N GLY A 77 -3.87 -11.55 10.01
CA GLY A 77 -5.07 -12.38 10.21
C GLY A 77 -6.35 -11.66 9.79
N GLY A 78 -6.38 -11.18 8.55
CA GLY A 78 -7.56 -10.65 7.86
C GLY A 78 -8.32 -11.74 7.10
N ASP A 79 -9.64 -11.54 6.98
CA ASP A 79 -10.56 -12.37 6.20
C ASP A 79 -10.69 -11.86 4.75
N ALA A 80 -10.31 -10.61 4.50
CA ALA A 80 -10.35 -9.95 3.19
C ALA A 80 -9.40 -8.73 3.14
N LEU A 81 -9.39 -8.02 2.01
CA LEU A 81 -8.66 -6.77 1.80
C LEU A 81 -9.58 -5.66 1.28
N THR A 82 -9.40 -4.44 1.79
CA THR A 82 -9.70 -3.23 1.01
C THR A 82 -8.45 -2.85 0.23
N ILE A 83 -8.59 -2.70 -1.09
CA ILE A 83 -7.55 -2.23 -2.00
C ILE A 83 -8.06 -0.94 -2.65
N ALA A 84 -7.40 0.18 -2.37
CA ALA A 84 -7.81 1.50 -2.85
C ALA A 84 -6.66 2.21 -3.56
N CYS A 85 -6.96 3.10 -4.51
CA CYS A 85 -6.02 4.02 -5.13
C CYS A 85 -6.71 5.35 -5.40
N GLN A 86 -6.21 6.42 -4.79
CA GLN A 86 -6.68 7.77 -5.02
C GLN A 86 -5.93 8.35 -6.24
N ASP A 87 -6.48 8.18 -7.43
CA ASP A 87 -5.85 8.65 -8.67
C ASP A 87 -6.13 10.15 -8.90
N GLY A 88 -5.31 11.01 -8.29
CA GLY A 88 -5.38 12.47 -8.40
C GLY A 88 -6.10 13.16 -7.24
N LYS A 89 -5.74 14.42 -6.97
CA LYS A 89 -6.23 15.23 -5.83
C LYS A 89 -7.76 15.27 -5.67
N ALA A 90 -8.52 15.24 -6.77
CA ALA A 90 -9.98 15.24 -6.73
C ALA A 90 -10.60 13.90 -6.28
N ALA A 91 -9.78 12.85 -6.11
CA ALA A 91 -10.14 11.56 -5.54
C ALA A 91 -9.52 11.34 -4.14
N GLY A 92 -9.07 12.41 -3.47
CA GLY A 92 -8.46 12.41 -2.14
C GLY A 92 -6.93 12.58 -2.11
N GLN A 93 -6.23 12.23 -3.20
CA GLN A 93 -4.78 12.04 -3.21
C GLN A 93 -4.00 13.24 -2.65
N THR A 94 -3.28 13.04 -1.55
CA THR A 94 -2.41 14.09 -0.97
C THR A 94 -0.97 13.96 -1.45
N VAL A 95 -0.42 12.75 -1.51
CA VAL A 95 0.94 12.51 -2.01
C VAL A 95 0.89 12.27 -3.52
N PRO A 96 1.48 13.15 -4.37
CA PRO A 96 1.39 13.08 -5.83
C PRO A 96 2.39 12.06 -6.41
N HIS A 97 2.29 10.83 -5.91
CA HIS A 97 2.92 9.63 -6.45
C HIS A 97 1.86 8.53 -6.43
N VAL A 98 1.67 7.78 -7.52
CA VAL A 98 0.75 6.62 -7.54
C VAL A 98 1.05 5.69 -6.37
N HIS A 99 0.03 5.34 -5.59
CA HIS A 99 0.12 4.31 -4.58
C HIS A 99 -1.21 3.57 -4.44
N PHE A 100 -1.14 2.30 -4.03
CA PHE A 100 -2.28 1.49 -3.65
C PHE A 100 -2.23 1.24 -2.15
N HIS A 101 -3.30 1.59 -1.44
CA HIS A 101 -3.52 1.18 -0.06
C HIS A 101 -3.92 -0.29 -0.05
N ILE A 102 -3.26 -1.09 0.79
CA ILE A 102 -3.59 -2.48 1.06
C ILE A 102 -3.95 -2.54 2.54
N ILE A 103 -5.21 -2.85 2.84
CA ILE A 103 -5.75 -2.79 4.20
C ILE A 103 -6.43 -4.13 4.51
N PRO A 104 -5.87 -4.96 5.42
CA PRO A 104 -6.55 -6.13 5.96
C PRO A 104 -7.88 -5.76 6.59
N ARG A 105 -8.91 -6.55 6.28
CA ARG A 105 -10.25 -6.43 6.83
C ARG A 105 -10.63 -7.69 7.58
N LYS A 106 -11.45 -7.57 8.60
CA LYS A 106 -11.91 -8.69 9.45
C LYS A 106 -13.42 -8.76 9.52
N LEU A 107 -13.96 -9.96 9.73
CA LEU A 107 -15.37 -10.17 10.04
C LEU A 107 -15.71 -9.78 11.49
N GLN A 108 -14.70 -9.71 12.37
CA GLN A 108 -14.85 -9.44 13.80
C GLN A 108 -13.67 -8.56 14.27
N GLY A 109 -13.97 -7.48 15.02
CA GLY A 109 -12.95 -6.54 15.51
C GLY A 109 -12.34 -5.64 14.44
N ASP A 110 -13.04 -5.41 13.33
CA ASP A 110 -12.65 -4.48 12.27
C ASP A 110 -13.12 -3.05 12.59
N PRO A 111 -12.26 -2.01 12.50
CA PRO A 111 -12.65 -0.62 12.79
C PRO A 111 -13.77 -0.06 11.92
N PHE A 112 -14.00 -0.65 10.74
CA PHE A 112 -15.06 -0.28 9.79
C PHE A 112 -16.04 -1.46 9.59
N GLY A 113 -16.20 -2.31 10.61
CA GLY A 113 -17.07 -3.49 10.56
C GLY A 113 -18.57 -3.16 10.63
N GLU A 114 -18.97 -2.06 11.27
CA GLU A 114 -20.37 -1.62 11.35
C GLU A 114 -20.82 -0.87 10.09
N ASN A 115 -19.94 -0.04 9.52
CA ASN A 115 -20.13 0.60 8.22
C ASN A 115 -18.82 0.56 7.43
N ASN A 116 -18.79 -0.26 6.38
CA ASN A 116 -17.63 -0.42 5.51
C ASN A 116 -17.16 0.92 4.89
N ASP A 117 -18.09 1.80 4.57
CA ASP A 117 -17.80 2.96 3.72
C ASP A 117 -17.16 4.13 4.49
N GLU A 118 -17.09 4.07 5.83
CA GLU A 118 -16.32 5.01 6.65
C GLU A 118 -14.80 4.91 6.41
N ILE A 119 -14.32 3.84 5.76
CA ILE A 119 -12.92 3.68 5.39
C ILE A 119 -12.45 4.74 4.38
N TYR A 120 -13.36 5.27 3.55
CA TYR A 120 -13.04 6.27 2.53
C TYR A 120 -12.80 7.68 3.10
N PRO A 121 -13.69 8.27 3.94
CA PRO A 121 -13.39 9.53 4.59
C PRO A 121 -12.26 9.40 5.63
N GLU A 122 -12.05 8.22 6.24
CA GLU A 122 -10.90 8.03 7.13
C GLU A 122 -9.56 7.98 6.37
N LEU A 123 -9.51 7.41 5.16
CA LEU A 123 -8.36 7.54 4.26
C LEU A 123 -8.02 9.01 3.99
N GLU A 124 -9.01 9.80 3.54
CA GLU A 124 -8.84 11.23 3.24
C GLU A 124 -8.38 12.04 4.46
N ARG A 125 -8.98 11.82 5.64
CA ARG A 125 -8.58 12.47 6.90
C ARG A 125 -7.14 12.17 7.29
N ASN A 126 -6.69 10.91 7.18
CA ASN A 126 -5.35 10.52 7.61
C ASN A 126 -4.26 10.98 6.66
N GLU A 127 -4.55 11.02 5.35
CA GLU A 127 -3.66 11.63 4.36
C GLU A 127 -3.56 13.15 4.52
N ALA A 128 -4.69 13.84 4.73
CA ALA A 128 -4.68 15.30 4.96
C ALA A 128 -3.90 15.71 6.23
N ALA A 129 -3.81 14.81 7.22
CA ALA A 129 -3.03 14.99 8.44
C ALA A 129 -1.51 14.71 8.28
N LEU A 130 -1.03 14.28 7.10
CA LEU A 130 0.40 14.07 6.86
C LEU A 130 1.18 15.40 6.86
N PRO A 131 2.40 15.46 7.45
CA PRO A 131 3.23 16.67 7.46
C PRO A 131 3.38 17.30 6.08
N GLY A 132 3.13 18.62 5.98
CA GLY A 132 2.85 19.31 4.72
C GLY A 132 3.88 19.18 3.58
N GLY A 133 5.11 18.74 3.86
CA GLY A 133 6.07 18.36 2.82
C GLY A 133 5.57 17.21 1.94
N LEU A 134 4.86 16.22 2.50
CA LEU A 134 4.29 15.08 1.76
C LEU A 134 3.27 15.51 0.71
N GLN A 135 2.59 16.64 0.95
CA GLN A 135 1.54 17.20 0.10
C GLN A 135 2.08 18.14 -1.01
N ALA A 136 3.35 18.57 -0.91
CA ALA A 136 3.86 19.75 -1.61
C ALA A 136 4.33 19.52 -3.07
N ALA A 137 4.53 18.28 -3.51
CA ALA A 137 5.18 17.97 -4.79
C ALA A 137 4.26 17.99 -6.04
N SER A 138 3.07 18.59 -5.95
CA SER A 138 1.96 18.43 -6.92
C SER A 138 2.07 19.30 -8.19
N THR A 139 3.27 19.77 -8.53
CA THR A 139 3.52 20.78 -9.58
C THR A 139 4.29 20.27 -10.80
N LEU A 140 4.54 18.96 -10.91
CA LEU A 140 5.18 18.36 -12.09
C LEU A 140 4.17 18.10 -13.23
N PRO A 141 4.46 18.50 -14.49
CA PRO A 141 3.53 18.31 -15.62
C PRO A 141 3.64 16.92 -16.26
N SER A 142 2.51 16.20 -16.34
CA SER A 142 2.42 14.86 -16.94
C SER A 142 2.65 14.85 -18.48
N PRO A 143 3.50 13.96 -19.02
CA PRO A 143 3.56 13.67 -20.45
C PRO A 143 2.29 12.99 -20.99
N ARG A 144 1.97 13.20 -22.28
CA ARG A 144 0.72 12.68 -22.88
C ARG A 144 0.77 11.19 -23.21
N LYS A 145 -0.32 10.47 -22.88
CA LYS A 145 -0.58 9.07 -23.28
C LYS A 145 -0.48 8.82 -24.80
N ARG A 146 -0.25 7.56 -25.15
CA ARG A 146 -0.85 6.90 -26.34
C ARG A 146 -1.61 5.65 -25.91
N SER A 147 -2.55 5.20 -26.74
CA SER A 147 -3.53 4.14 -26.43
C SER A 147 -3.29 2.87 -27.25
N GLY A 148 -3.63 1.71 -26.66
CA GLY A 148 -3.73 0.41 -27.31
C GLY A 148 -4.81 -0.43 -26.61
N GLU A 149 -5.50 -1.30 -27.35
CA GLU A 149 -6.67 -2.04 -26.86
C GLU A 149 -6.33 -3.45 -26.34
N ALA A 150 -7.20 -4.00 -25.49
CA ALA A 150 -7.08 -5.34 -24.92
C ALA A 150 -8.18 -6.30 -25.42
N ARG A 151 -7.95 -7.62 -25.33
CA ARG A 151 -8.99 -8.67 -25.21
C ARG A 151 -8.38 -10.03 -24.74
N PRO A 152 -9.19 -11.01 -24.28
CA PRO A 152 -8.81 -11.90 -23.15
C PRO A 152 -8.65 -13.40 -23.49
N VAL A 153 -8.21 -14.19 -22.48
CA VAL A 153 -8.28 -15.66 -22.40
C VAL A 153 -8.71 -16.08 -20.97
N THR A 154 -9.21 -17.32 -20.79
CA THR A 154 -10.09 -17.75 -19.68
C THR A 154 -9.63 -18.98 -18.89
N THR A 155 -9.88 -18.99 -17.56
CA THR A 155 -10.16 -20.18 -16.69
C THR A 155 -9.10 -21.31 -16.55
N ASN A 156 -9.03 -22.19 -15.53
CA ASN A 156 -9.97 -22.63 -14.47
C ASN A 156 -9.21 -23.36 -13.30
N GLY A 157 -9.68 -23.26 -12.03
CA GLY A 157 -9.40 -24.18 -10.87
C GLY A 157 -7.93 -24.43 -10.45
N THR A 158 -7.56 -25.18 -9.38
CA THR A 158 -8.18 -25.67 -8.10
C THR A 158 -7.04 -26.41 -7.32
N THR A 159 -7.01 -26.68 -6.00
CA THR A 159 -7.88 -26.48 -4.81
C THR A 159 -7.07 -25.81 -3.65
N ALA A 160 -7.50 -25.94 -2.38
CA ALA A 160 -6.78 -25.51 -1.16
C ALA A 160 -6.33 -26.71 -0.27
N HIS A 161 -5.38 -26.45 0.64
CA HIS A 161 -5.07 -27.30 1.81
C HIS A 161 -4.87 -26.41 3.04
N GLU A 162 -5.33 -26.90 4.20
CA GLU A 162 -5.38 -26.16 5.46
C GLU A 162 -4.06 -26.25 6.25
N ALA A 163 -3.75 -25.21 7.02
CA ALA A 163 -2.74 -25.23 8.07
C ALA A 163 -3.26 -24.41 9.26
N SER A 164 -3.30 -25.00 10.46
CA SER A 164 -3.92 -24.38 11.64
C SER A 164 -3.16 -23.13 12.11
N PRO A 165 -3.85 -22.07 12.57
CA PRO A 165 -3.20 -20.84 12.99
C PRO A 165 -2.47 -21.00 14.33
N MET A 166 -1.20 -20.61 14.38
CA MET A 166 -0.56 -20.22 15.64
C MET A 166 -1.02 -18.81 16.00
N THR A 167 -1.73 -18.68 17.13
CA THR A 167 -2.31 -17.41 17.60
C THR A 167 -1.25 -16.46 18.14
N VAL A 168 -0.49 -15.82 17.25
CA VAL A 168 0.39 -14.70 17.61
C VAL A 168 -0.47 -13.45 17.73
N THR A 169 -0.79 -13.06 18.97
CA THR A 169 -1.49 -11.79 19.29
C THR A 169 -0.55 -10.60 19.09
N ASN A 170 -0.23 -10.31 17.82
CA ASN A 170 0.68 -9.24 17.43
C ASN A 170 -0.04 -7.88 17.54
N SER A 171 0.11 -7.21 18.69
CA SER A 171 -0.51 -5.92 19.01
C SER A 171 0.13 -4.73 18.28
N TYR A 172 0.23 -4.82 16.95
CA TYR A 172 0.78 -3.77 16.10
C TYR A 172 -0.34 -2.92 15.51
N VAL A 173 -0.44 -1.70 16.06
CA VAL A 173 -1.36 -0.61 15.65
C VAL A 173 -2.82 -0.82 16.06
N ASP A 174 -3.21 -0.22 17.19
CA ASP A 174 -4.59 0.17 17.43
C ASP A 174 -4.97 1.33 16.49
N ALA A 175 -6.20 1.31 15.97
CA ALA A 175 -6.64 2.13 14.83
C ALA A 175 -7.20 3.50 15.25
N GLU A 176 -6.60 4.13 16.27
CA GLU A 176 -7.17 5.31 16.91
C GLU A 176 -7.04 6.58 16.02
N PRO A 177 -8.13 7.33 15.75
CA PRO A 177 -8.10 8.49 14.83
C PRO A 177 -7.11 9.59 15.22
N ASP A 178 -7.00 9.89 16.52
CA ASP A 178 -6.09 10.92 17.06
C ASP A 178 -4.65 10.43 17.30
N ARG A 179 -4.32 9.18 16.90
CA ARG A 179 -2.98 8.62 17.11
C ARG A 179 -1.92 9.43 16.33
N PRO A 180 -0.79 9.80 16.95
CA PRO A 180 0.27 10.52 16.24
C PRO A 180 0.87 9.69 15.08
N PRO A 181 1.49 10.33 14.07
CA PRO A 181 2.29 9.66 13.06
C PRO A 181 3.31 8.71 13.70
N ARG A 182 3.50 7.51 13.10
CA ARG A 182 4.44 6.50 13.65
C ARG A 182 5.88 7.02 13.63
N THR A 183 6.66 6.62 14.63
CA THR A 183 8.10 6.87 14.64
C THR A 183 8.79 6.03 13.58
N LEU A 184 9.96 6.50 13.11
CA LEU A 184 10.81 5.74 12.18
C LEU A 184 11.14 4.34 12.72
N PHE A 185 11.39 4.22 14.03
CA PHE A 185 11.72 2.95 14.69
C PHE A 185 10.57 1.93 14.61
N GLU A 186 9.32 2.36 14.84
CA GLU A 186 8.16 1.49 14.71
C GLU A 186 7.95 1.02 13.26
N MET A 187 8.11 1.94 12.30
CA MET A 187 8.00 1.63 10.87
C MET A 187 9.08 0.65 10.40
N GLU A 188 10.34 0.85 10.80
CA GLU A 188 11.42 -0.10 10.48
C GLU A 188 11.22 -1.46 11.15
N LYS A 189 10.71 -1.50 12.38
CA LYS A 189 10.43 -2.75 13.10
C LYS A 189 9.36 -3.57 12.38
N GLU A 190 8.27 -2.92 11.97
CA GLU A 190 7.20 -3.58 11.21
C GLU A 190 7.67 -3.98 9.80
N ALA A 191 8.44 -3.12 9.11
CA ALA A 191 8.95 -3.43 7.78
C ALA A 191 9.88 -4.66 7.79
N ARG A 192 10.81 -4.76 8.74
CA ARG A 192 11.69 -5.93 8.89
C ARG A 192 10.92 -7.20 9.27
N TRP A 193 9.83 -7.08 10.03
CA TRP A 193 8.96 -8.22 10.35
C TRP A 193 8.19 -8.69 9.11
N LEU A 194 7.64 -7.77 8.30
CA LEU A 194 6.94 -8.10 7.06
C LEU A 194 7.86 -8.66 5.97
N GLU A 195 9.10 -8.16 5.86
CA GLU A 195 10.10 -8.66 4.90
C GLU A 195 10.36 -10.17 5.07
N GLY A 196 10.31 -10.67 6.31
CA GLY A 196 10.46 -12.09 6.63
C GLY A 196 9.39 -13.04 6.04
N PHE A 197 8.28 -12.51 5.51
CA PHE A 197 7.23 -13.30 4.84
C PHE A 197 7.39 -13.36 3.30
N PHE A 198 8.41 -12.72 2.73
CA PHE A 198 8.65 -12.68 1.27
C PHE A 198 9.82 -13.55 0.79
N ALA A 199 10.58 -14.13 1.73
CA ALA A 199 11.71 -15.05 1.49
C ALA A 199 11.31 -16.37 0.80
#